data_AF-A0A1B0CEX6-F1
#
_entry.id   AF-A0A1B0CEX6-F1
#
_cell.length_a   1.000
_cell.length_b   1.000
_cell.length_c   1.000
_cell.angle_alpha   90.00
_cell.angle_beta   90.00
_cell.angle_gamma   90.00
#
_symmetry.space_group_name_H-M   'P 1'
#
loop_
_entity.id
_entity.type
_entity.pdbx_description
1 polymer ?
#
loop_
_entity_poly.entity_id
_entity_poly.type
_entity_poly.pdbx_seq_one_letter_code
_entity_poly.pdbx_strand_id
1 'polypeptide(L)'
;MIISDIGKLAKYPRAVFRFVFIIANNIYCIPTYVVWMVLLLPLRQCHPRLYYRIEGILFHWLLAIVSMWSYTAGYDIVELGDNITPCKNKRTLVLANHQSTADVPLMMAAFNAKSQILPNVMWIMDRLFKYTNFGIVSLIHQDFFIASGKANREKSIDLLKQHLIESYIPRDRKWMVLFPEGGFLRKRREISQRYARHNNLPILKNVTLPRVGALRAIMDVFDGDSNRCGNNNSGIKAYVNGDITNSNSKETNQDTLCSNLSSESNCNKYLEYVLDVTIAYPNGEPLDLPNIIHGLRDECQTYFYYRLYQYSEVRIYFFVYVYTGWRIINA
;
A
#
# COMPACT_ATOMS: atom_id res chain seq x y z
N MET A 1 4.28 40.74 -21.34
CA MET A 1 4.75 39.86 -22.44
C MET A 1 6.21 39.44 -22.23
N ILE A 2 7.16 40.37 -22.12
CA ILE A 2 8.59 40.03 -21.90
C ILE A 2 8.82 39.30 -20.55
N ILE A 3 8.19 39.73 -19.47
CA ILE A 3 8.31 39.09 -18.13
C ILE A 3 7.69 37.68 -18.12
N SER A 4 6.59 37.46 -18.86
CA SER A 4 5.96 36.14 -18.98
C SER A 4 6.80 35.14 -19.79
N ASP A 5 7.60 35.62 -20.74
CA ASP A 5 8.48 34.77 -21.56
C ASP A 5 9.78 34.41 -20.83
N ILE A 6 10.33 35.33 -20.02
CA ILE A 6 11.46 35.04 -19.13
C ILE A 6 11.08 33.99 -18.08
N GLY A 7 9.89 34.10 -17.48
CA GLY A 7 9.37 33.11 -16.54
C GLY A 7 9.17 31.72 -17.16
N LYS A 8 8.78 31.64 -18.44
CA LYS A 8 8.68 30.38 -19.18
C LYS A 8 10.05 29.79 -19.51
N LEU A 9 11.04 30.60 -19.89
CA LEU A 9 12.39 30.13 -20.15
C LEU A 9 13.09 29.63 -18.88
N ALA A 10 12.86 30.28 -17.73
CA ALA A 10 13.43 29.87 -16.44
C ALA A 10 12.93 28.50 -15.94
N LYS A 11 11.80 28.00 -16.46
CA LYS A 11 11.29 26.65 -16.14
C LYS A 11 12.22 25.53 -16.60
N TYR A 12 12.91 25.70 -17.74
CA TYR A 12 13.77 24.64 -18.28
C TYR A 12 15.05 24.43 -17.45
N PRO A 13 15.84 25.47 -17.09
CA PRO A 13 16.95 25.31 -16.16
C PRO A 13 16.51 24.72 -14.81
N ARG A 14 15.37 25.16 -14.25
CA ARG A 14 14.81 24.59 -13.01
C ARG A 14 14.51 23.11 -13.18
N ALA A 15 13.88 22.71 -14.29
CA ALA A 15 13.55 21.32 -14.57
C ALA A 15 14.79 20.43 -14.75
N VAL A 16 15.84 20.95 -15.40
CA VAL A 16 17.13 20.25 -15.52
C VAL A 16 17.80 20.10 -14.17
N PHE A 17 17.88 21.18 -13.37
CA PHE A 17 18.42 21.14 -12.02
C PHE A 17 17.68 20.12 -11.15
N ARG A 18 16.34 20.14 -11.17
CA ARG A 18 15.49 19.18 -10.44
C ARG A 18 15.77 17.75 -10.87
N PHE A 19 15.84 17.50 -12.18
CA PHE A 19 16.14 16.17 -12.70
C PHE A 19 17.50 15.66 -12.21
N VAL A 20 18.56 16.46 -12.36
CA VAL A 20 19.91 16.12 -11.89
C VAL A 20 19.92 15.90 -10.37
N PHE A 21 19.27 16.78 -9.61
CA PHE A 21 19.19 16.68 -8.16
C PHE A 21 18.47 15.39 -7.71
N ILE A 22 17.33 15.05 -8.33
CA ILE A 22 16.59 13.82 -8.03
C ILE A 22 17.44 12.59 -8.35
N ILE A 23 18.12 12.56 -9.50
CA ILE A 23 19.00 11.45 -9.88
C ILE A 23 20.15 11.31 -8.88
N ALA A 24 20.86 12.41 -8.57
CA ALA A 24 21.94 12.41 -7.59
C ALA A 24 21.47 11.94 -6.21
N ASN A 25 20.30 12.42 -5.78
CA ASN A 25 19.71 12.02 -4.52
C ASN A 25 19.34 10.53 -4.48
N ASN A 26 18.78 9.97 -5.56
CA ASN A 26 18.50 8.53 -5.64
C ASN A 26 19.78 7.68 -5.62
N ILE A 27 20.83 8.12 -6.35
CA ILE A 27 22.14 7.45 -6.37
C ILE A 27 22.78 7.44 -4.98
N TYR A 28 22.53 8.45 -4.15
CA TYR A 28 23.03 8.50 -2.78
C TYR A 28 22.15 7.73 -1.79
N CYS A 29 20.85 8.04 -1.74
CA CYS A 29 19.97 7.60 -0.66
C CYS A 29 19.64 6.10 -0.73
N ILE A 30 19.47 5.54 -1.93
CA ILE A 30 19.06 4.14 -2.08
C ILE A 30 20.20 3.18 -1.70
N PRO A 31 21.44 3.35 -2.22
CA PRO A 31 22.57 2.55 -1.72
C PRO A 31 22.83 2.74 -0.23
N THR A 32 22.70 3.97 0.29
CA THR A 32 22.83 4.24 1.73
C THR A 32 21.81 3.44 2.54
N TYR A 33 20.55 3.45 2.14
CA TYR A 33 19.50 2.63 2.76
C TYR A 33 19.87 1.14 2.72
N VAL A 34 20.27 0.61 1.56
CA VAL A 34 20.64 -0.80 1.40
C VAL A 34 21.81 -1.18 2.32
N VAL A 35 22.86 -0.36 2.38
CA VAL A 35 24.03 -0.59 3.25
C VAL A 35 23.60 -0.65 4.71
N TRP A 36 22.81 0.31 5.19
CA TRP A 36 22.30 0.29 6.56
C TRP A 36 21.47 -0.95 6.85
N MET A 37 20.60 -1.35 5.93
CA MET A 37 19.78 -2.55 6.09
C MET A 37 20.61 -3.84 6.13
N VAL A 38 21.70 -3.91 5.37
CA VAL A 38 22.67 -5.03 5.43
C VAL A 38 23.41 -5.04 6.77
N LEU A 39 23.92 -3.89 7.23
CA LEU A 39 24.63 -3.77 8.51
C LEU A 39 23.73 -4.13 9.70
N LEU A 40 22.42 -3.87 9.60
CA LEU A 40 21.44 -4.20 10.63
C LEU A 40 20.92 -5.65 10.58
N LEU A 41 21.35 -6.49 9.62
CA LEU A 41 20.90 -7.88 9.53
C LEU A 41 21.11 -8.72 10.81
N PRO A 42 22.25 -8.60 11.54
CA PRO A 42 22.40 -9.32 12.82
C PRO A 42 21.30 -8.95 13.83
N LEU A 43 20.88 -7.68 13.84
CA LEU A 43 19.80 -7.21 14.72
C LEU A 43 18.45 -7.87 14.39
N ARG A 44 18.23 -8.25 13.12
CA ARG A 44 17.02 -8.98 12.71
C ARG A 44 16.91 -10.34 13.40
N GLN A 45 18.03 -11.01 13.66
CA GLN A 45 18.04 -12.32 14.32
C GLN A 45 17.86 -12.19 15.83
N CYS A 46 18.54 -11.24 16.46
CA CYS A 46 18.49 -11.06 17.92
C CYS A 46 17.23 -10.32 18.39
N HIS A 47 16.82 -9.25 17.69
CA HIS A 47 15.72 -8.35 18.07
C HIS A 47 14.88 -7.95 16.84
N PRO A 48 14.10 -8.88 16.25
CA PRO A 48 13.36 -8.64 15.01
C PRO A 48 12.39 -7.45 15.09
N ARG A 49 11.71 -7.25 16.23
CA ARG A 49 10.80 -6.10 16.42
C ARG A 49 11.52 -4.77 16.31
N LEU A 50 12.72 -4.66 16.89
CA LEU A 50 13.52 -3.44 16.83
C LEU A 50 14.06 -3.21 15.41
N TYR A 51 14.54 -4.27 14.74
CA TYR A 51 14.97 -4.20 13.35
C TYR A 51 13.88 -3.64 12.44
N TYR A 52 12.66 -4.17 12.48
CA TYR A 52 11.56 -3.68 11.62
C TYR A 52 11.09 -2.27 11.98
N ARG A 53 11.21 -1.87 13.25
CA ARG A 53 10.95 -0.49 13.67
C ARG A 53 11.98 0.49 13.07
N ILE A 54 13.27 0.14 13.14
CA ILE A 54 14.35 0.95 12.54
C ILE A 54 14.17 1.00 11.02
N GLU A 55 13.93 -0.16 10.39
CA GLU A 55 13.67 -0.27 8.96
C GLU A 55 12.50 0.63 8.53
N GLY A 56 11.39 0.65 9.27
CA GLY A 56 10.26 1.52 8.97
C GLY A 56 10.61 3.01 9.06
N ILE A 57 11.48 3.41 9.98
CA ILE A 57 11.97 4.80 10.08
C ILE A 57 12.84 5.15 8.86
N LEU A 58 13.79 4.27 8.50
CA LEU A 58 14.64 4.47 7.33
C LEU A 58 13.81 4.52 6.03
N PHE A 59 12.80 3.66 5.91
CA PHE A 59 11.86 3.65 4.81
C PHE A 59 11.06 4.95 4.73
N HIS A 60 10.54 5.45 5.86
CA HIS A 60 9.88 6.74 5.91
C HIS A 60 10.78 7.88 5.42
N TRP A 61 12.05 7.93 5.82
CA TRP A 61 12.98 8.97 5.32
C TRP A 61 13.16 8.90 3.80
N LEU A 62 13.21 7.70 3.23
CA LEU A 62 13.28 7.55 1.78
C LEU A 62 11.98 7.99 1.10
N LEU A 63 10.81 7.69 1.68
CA LEU A 63 9.53 8.16 1.14
C LEU A 63 9.35 9.67 1.32
N ALA A 64 9.93 10.28 2.36
CA ALA A 64 9.95 11.72 2.56
C ALA A 64 10.73 12.45 1.45
N ILE A 65 11.81 11.84 0.96
CA ILE A 65 12.54 12.33 -0.21
C ILE A 65 11.64 12.34 -1.45
N VAL A 66 10.90 11.26 -1.70
CA VAL A 66 9.96 11.18 -2.83
C VAL A 66 8.84 12.22 -2.68
N SER A 67 8.36 12.42 -1.46
CA SER A 67 7.36 13.43 -1.12
C SER A 67 7.82 14.83 -1.50
N MET A 68 9.09 15.15 -1.21
CA MET A 68 9.70 16.43 -1.56
C MET A 68 9.73 16.69 -3.07
N TRP A 69 9.74 15.67 -3.93
CA TRP A 69 9.68 15.88 -5.39
C TRP A 69 8.39 16.59 -5.78
N SER A 70 7.25 16.14 -5.26
CA SER A 70 5.94 16.75 -5.53
C SER A 70 5.84 18.16 -4.92
N TYR A 71 6.23 18.32 -3.66
CA TYR A 71 6.18 19.61 -2.96
C TYR A 71 7.01 20.69 -3.66
N THR A 72 8.27 20.39 -4.01
CA THR A 72 9.15 21.37 -4.65
C THR A 72 8.80 21.65 -6.12
N ALA A 73 7.93 20.83 -6.72
CA ALA A 73 7.34 21.08 -8.05
C ALA A 73 6.10 21.99 -7.99
N GLY A 74 5.62 22.36 -6.80
CA GLY A 74 4.40 23.15 -6.63
C GLY A 74 3.11 22.35 -6.90
N TYR A 75 3.15 21.03 -6.67
CA TYR A 75 1.94 20.22 -6.69
C TYR A 75 1.45 20.01 -5.25
N ASP A 76 0.41 20.73 -4.90
CA ASP A 76 -0.18 20.71 -3.57
C ASP A 76 -1.27 19.66 -3.47
N ILE A 77 -1.47 19.17 -2.25
CA ILE A 77 -2.50 18.17 -1.94
C ILE A 77 -3.52 18.81 -1.01
N VAL A 78 -4.78 18.79 -1.42
CA VAL A 78 -5.91 19.26 -0.62
C VAL A 78 -6.66 18.04 -0.10
N GLU A 79 -6.59 17.83 1.21
CA GLU A 79 -7.23 16.71 1.90
C GLU A 79 -8.65 17.09 2.33
N LEU A 80 -9.64 16.29 1.95
CA LEU A 80 -11.07 16.52 2.18
C LEU A 80 -11.73 15.24 2.72
N GLY A 81 -12.93 15.36 3.29
CA GLY A 81 -13.72 14.22 3.76
C GLY A 81 -13.44 13.85 5.22
N ASP A 82 -13.45 12.56 5.53
CA ASP A 82 -13.41 12.05 6.89
C ASP A 82 -12.03 12.22 7.57
N ASN A 83 -12.04 12.35 8.90
CA ASN A 83 -10.82 12.36 9.70
C ASN A 83 -10.19 10.95 9.75
N ILE A 84 -8.96 10.81 9.23
CA ILE A 84 -8.23 9.54 9.19
C ILE A 84 -7.44 9.23 10.47
N THR A 85 -7.45 10.11 11.47
CA THR A 85 -6.75 9.91 12.75
C THR A 85 -7.11 8.59 13.45
N PRO A 86 -8.39 8.13 13.48
CA PRO A 86 -8.76 6.88 14.14
C PRO A 86 -8.06 5.63 13.59
N CYS A 87 -7.72 5.61 12.30
CA CYS A 87 -7.15 4.43 11.64
C CYS A 87 -5.61 4.46 11.54
N LYS A 88 -4.96 5.56 11.96
CA LYS A 88 -3.52 5.81 11.84
C LYS A 88 -2.62 4.69 12.39
N ASN A 89 -2.96 4.13 13.56
CA ASN A 89 -2.20 3.06 14.21
C ASN A 89 -2.91 1.70 14.15
N LYS A 90 -3.96 1.60 13.34
CA LYS A 90 -4.83 0.43 13.22
C LYS A 90 -4.65 -0.25 11.88
N ARG A 91 -4.90 -1.56 11.81
CA ARG A 91 -4.77 -2.28 10.53
C ARG A 91 -5.84 -1.78 9.56
N THR A 92 -5.39 -1.13 8.48
CA THR A 92 -6.22 -0.37 7.56
C THR A 92 -5.94 -0.77 6.13
N LEU A 93 -6.99 -1.14 5.41
CA LEU A 93 -6.92 -1.36 3.97
C LEU A 93 -7.26 -0.04 3.28
N VAL A 94 -6.28 0.52 2.58
CA VAL A 94 -6.42 1.75 1.81
C VAL A 94 -6.78 1.39 0.38
N LEU A 95 -7.95 1.83 -0.07
CA LEU A 95 -8.39 1.67 -1.44
C LEU A 95 -8.31 3.02 -2.15
N ALA A 96 -7.60 3.10 -3.27
CA ALA A 96 -7.50 4.33 -4.05
C ALA A 96 -7.86 4.08 -5.52
N ASN A 97 -8.52 5.03 -6.19
CA ASN A 97 -8.55 5.00 -7.66
C ASN A 97 -7.14 5.17 -8.20
N HIS A 98 -6.95 4.70 -9.43
CA HIS A 98 -5.66 4.78 -10.07
C HIS A 98 -5.75 5.55 -11.38
N GLN A 99 -5.38 6.82 -11.36
CA GLN A 99 -5.38 7.67 -12.54
C GLN A 99 -4.05 7.61 -13.28
N SER A 100 -2.92 7.55 -12.55
CA SER A 100 -1.60 7.78 -13.12
C SER A 100 -0.42 7.27 -12.28
N THR A 101 0.79 7.47 -12.79
CA THR A 101 2.04 7.22 -12.05
C THR A 101 2.31 8.25 -10.94
N ALA A 102 1.65 9.41 -10.93
CA ALA A 102 1.82 10.42 -9.89
C ALA A 102 1.04 10.11 -8.60
N ASP A 103 0.03 9.23 -8.67
CA ASP A 103 -0.83 8.91 -7.53
C ASP A 103 -0.03 8.43 -6.31
N VAL A 104 0.97 7.57 -6.53
CA VAL A 104 1.79 6.98 -5.45
C VAL A 104 2.71 8.03 -4.79
N PRO A 105 3.53 8.80 -5.52
CA PRO A 105 4.29 9.91 -4.94
C PRO A 105 3.42 10.93 -4.19
N LEU A 106 2.22 11.25 -4.71
CA LEU A 106 1.30 12.17 -4.02
C LEU A 106 0.72 11.54 -2.75
N MET A 107 0.39 10.23 -2.76
CA MET A 107 0.01 9.53 -1.52
C MET A 107 1.15 9.54 -0.49
N MET A 108 2.41 9.36 -0.92
CA MET A 108 3.56 9.46 -0.03
C MET A 108 3.63 10.87 0.59
N ALA A 109 3.48 11.92 -0.21
CA ALA A 109 3.47 13.30 0.26
C ALA A 109 2.32 13.59 1.24
N ALA A 110 1.10 13.15 0.93
CA ALA A 110 -0.06 13.30 1.82
C ALA A 110 0.18 12.63 3.18
N PHE A 111 0.79 11.45 3.19
CA PHE A 111 1.01 10.68 4.42
C PHE A 111 2.30 11.05 5.15
N ASN A 112 3.21 11.81 4.54
CA ASN A 112 4.52 12.13 5.11
C ASN A 112 4.44 12.88 6.45
N ALA A 113 3.56 13.88 6.54
CA ALA A 113 3.36 14.65 7.77
C ALA A 113 2.62 13.86 8.87
N LYS A 114 2.09 12.67 8.56
CA LYS A 114 1.28 11.86 9.45
C LYS A 114 2.14 10.75 10.05
N SER A 115 2.57 10.97 11.30
CA SER A 115 3.46 10.02 12.00
C SER A 115 2.92 8.58 11.95
N GLN A 116 3.77 7.57 12.00
CA GLN A 116 3.38 6.15 11.97
C GLN A 116 2.70 5.64 10.68
N ILE A 117 2.28 6.48 9.71
CA ILE A 117 1.67 5.96 8.47
C ILE A 117 2.74 5.38 7.54
N LEU A 118 3.64 6.22 7.01
CA LEU A 118 4.66 5.76 6.04
C LEU A 118 5.60 4.66 6.56
N PRO A 119 6.03 4.62 7.83
CA PRO A 119 6.82 3.50 8.35
C PRO A 119 6.11 2.14 8.29
N ASN A 120 4.78 2.14 8.22
CA ASN A 120 3.94 0.96 8.41
C ASN A 120 3.07 0.65 7.18
N VAL A 121 3.32 1.30 6.03
CA VAL A 121 2.57 1.09 4.79
C VAL A 121 3.21 -0.01 3.95
N MET A 122 2.41 -0.96 3.47
CA MET A 122 2.80 -1.93 2.46
C MET A 122 2.12 -1.60 1.14
N TRP A 123 2.89 -1.62 0.05
CA TRP A 123 2.40 -1.40 -1.30
C TRP A 123 2.14 -2.73 -2.02
N ILE A 124 1.02 -2.80 -2.73
CA ILE A 124 0.75 -3.83 -3.74
C ILE A 124 1.00 -3.21 -5.11
N MET A 125 2.04 -3.68 -5.80
CA MET A 125 2.54 -3.06 -7.04
C MET A 125 2.82 -4.07 -8.13
N ASP A 126 2.80 -3.63 -9.39
CA ASP A 126 3.10 -4.50 -10.53
C ASP A 126 4.55 -5.01 -10.48
N ARG A 127 4.76 -6.28 -10.86
CA ARG A 127 6.08 -6.92 -10.86
C ARG A 127 7.16 -6.15 -11.61
N LEU A 128 6.83 -5.35 -12.62
CA LEU A 128 7.79 -4.51 -13.33
C LEU A 128 8.53 -3.52 -12.41
N PHE A 129 7.91 -3.07 -11.32
CA PHE A 129 8.54 -2.16 -10.37
C PHE A 129 9.75 -2.78 -9.65
N LYS A 130 9.86 -4.12 -9.62
CA LYS A 130 11.01 -4.82 -9.04
C LYS A 130 12.35 -4.42 -9.68
N TYR A 131 12.32 -3.99 -10.96
CA TYR A 131 13.51 -3.61 -11.72
C TYR A 131 13.84 -2.12 -11.63
N THR A 132 13.13 -1.37 -10.80
CA THR A 132 13.41 0.06 -10.56
C THR A 132 14.29 0.23 -9.33
N ASN A 133 14.87 1.42 -9.15
CA ASN A 133 15.59 1.78 -7.93
C ASN A 133 14.70 1.65 -6.67
N PHE A 134 13.41 1.93 -6.80
CA PHE A 134 12.46 1.69 -5.71
C PHE A 134 12.22 0.19 -5.46
N GLY A 135 12.38 -0.65 -6.48
CA GLY A 135 12.19 -2.10 -6.41
C GLY A 135 13.06 -2.79 -5.36
N ILE A 136 14.34 -2.43 -5.24
CA ILE A 136 15.22 -3.02 -4.20
C ILE A 136 14.78 -2.61 -2.79
N VAL A 137 14.34 -1.36 -2.62
CA VAL A 137 13.82 -0.86 -1.35
C VAL A 137 12.55 -1.61 -0.98
N SER A 138 11.61 -1.73 -1.91
CA SER A 138 10.37 -2.50 -1.75
C SER A 138 10.62 -3.98 -1.43
N LEU A 139 11.65 -4.61 -2.03
CA LEU A 139 12.02 -5.99 -1.69
C LEU A 139 12.53 -6.11 -0.25
N ILE A 140 13.35 -5.16 0.22
CA ILE A 140 13.84 -5.14 1.61
C ILE A 140 12.69 -4.85 2.59
N HIS A 141 11.83 -3.89 2.25
CA HIS A 141 10.64 -3.50 3.03
C HIS A 141 9.57 -4.61 3.08
N GLN A 142 9.63 -5.53 2.10
CA GLN A 142 8.68 -6.62 1.87
C GLN A 142 7.31 -6.13 1.39
N ASP A 143 7.31 -5.19 0.44
CA ASP A 143 6.15 -4.90 -0.41
C ASP A 143 5.79 -6.10 -1.29
N PHE A 144 4.54 -6.13 -1.78
CA PHE A 144 4.05 -7.24 -2.59
C PHE A 144 4.03 -6.89 -4.08
N PHE A 145 4.68 -7.74 -4.88
CA PHE A 145 4.75 -7.61 -6.34
C PHE A 145 3.78 -8.56 -7.05
N ILE A 146 2.73 -8.01 -7.65
CA ILE A 146 1.73 -8.77 -8.39
C ILE A 146 2.11 -8.94 -9.86
N ALA A 147 2.00 -10.17 -10.38
CA ALA A 147 2.14 -10.43 -11.81
C ALA A 147 0.82 -10.17 -12.53
N SER A 148 0.82 -9.19 -13.43
CA SER A 148 -0.33 -8.93 -14.31
C SER A 148 -0.53 -10.07 -15.34
N GLY A 149 -1.79 -10.32 -15.71
CA GLY A 149 -2.15 -11.27 -16.78
C GLY A 149 -3.09 -12.39 -16.34
N LYS A 150 -3.89 -12.92 -17.28
CA LYS A 150 -4.91 -13.94 -16.98
C LYS A 150 -4.28 -15.24 -16.46
N ALA A 151 -3.17 -15.67 -17.05
CA ALA A 151 -2.47 -16.91 -16.71
C ALA A 151 -1.90 -16.92 -15.28
N ASN A 152 -1.58 -15.74 -14.72
CA ASN A 152 -0.96 -15.63 -13.40
C ASN A 152 -1.94 -15.22 -12.29
N ARG A 153 -3.24 -15.05 -12.62
CA ARG A 153 -4.20 -14.41 -11.71
C ARG A 153 -4.44 -15.21 -10.43
N GLU A 154 -4.70 -16.50 -10.54
CA GLU A 154 -4.94 -17.38 -9.38
C GLU A 154 -3.68 -17.53 -8.54
N LYS A 155 -2.57 -17.89 -9.17
CA LYS A 155 -1.26 -17.97 -8.50
C LYS A 155 -0.88 -16.68 -7.77
N SER A 156 -1.16 -15.51 -8.36
CA SER A 156 -0.86 -14.22 -7.73
C SER A 156 -1.74 -13.94 -6.51
N ILE A 157 -2.98 -14.44 -6.50
CA ILE A 157 -3.89 -14.34 -5.35
C ILE A 157 -3.37 -15.22 -4.19
N ASP A 158 -2.96 -16.45 -4.47
CA ASP A 158 -2.42 -17.34 -3.43
C ASP A 158 -1.10 -16.81 -2.86
N LEU A 159 -0.22 -16.30 -3.73
CA LEU A 159 1.01 -15.63 -3.30
C LEU A 159 0.73 -14.40 -2.44
N LEU A 160 -0.33 -13.64 -2.73
CA LEU A 160 -0.73 -12.51 -1.89
C LEU A 160 -1.16 -13.02 -0.51
N LYS A 161 -2.01 -14.04 -0.43
CA LYS A 161 -2.44 -14.62 0.85
C LYS A 161 -1.25 -15.09 1.69
N GLN A 162 -0.32 -15.81 1.06
CA GLN A 162 0.90 -16.28 1.70
C GLN A 162 1.76 -15.11 2.21
N HIS A 163 1.98 -14.10 1.38
CA HIS A 163 2.76 -12.90 1.76
C HIS A 163 2.13 -12.14 2.93
N LEU A 164 0.81 -12.08 3.02
CA LEU A 164 0.13 -11.46 4.15
C LEU A 164 0.43 -12.19 5.47
N ILE A 165 0.40 -13.51 5.44
CA ILE A 165 0.62 -14.37 6.61
C ILE A 165 2.09 -14.37 7.03
N GLU A 166 3.02 -14.50 6.08
CA GLU A 166 4.45 -14.66 6.35
C GLU A 166 5.18 -13.33 6.53
N SER A 167 4.69 -12.27 5.88
CA SER A 167 5.39 -10.99 5.83
C SER A 167 4.66 -9.85 6.53
N TYR A 168 3.46 -9.50 6.06
CA TYR A 168 2.72 -8.31 6.50
C TYR A 168 2.27 -8.40 7.97
N ILE A 169 1.67 -9.53 8.37
CA ILE A 169 1.16 -9.73 9.73
C ILE A 169 2.31 -9.75 10.76
N PRO A 170 3.38 -10.56 10.59
CA PRO A 170 4.47 -10.65 11.56
C PRO A 170 5.28 -9.36 11.75
N ARG A 171 5.32 -8.49 10.74
CA ARG A 171 5.99 -7.18 10.82
C ARG A 171 5.13 -6.10 11.48
N ASP A 172 3.90 -6.44 11.85
CA ASP A 172 2.93 -5.53 12.44
C ASP A 172 2.71 -4.25 11.61
N ARG A 173 2.80 -4.38 10.27
CA ARG A 173 2.45 -3.31 9.34
C ARG A 173 0.97 -2.99 9.49
N LYS A 174 0.66 -1.70 9.43
CA LYS A 174 -0.67 -1.18 9.73
C LYS A 174 -1.44 -0.87 8.47
N TRP A 175 -0.80 -0.37 7.43
CA TRP A 175 -1.50 0.14 6.26
C TRP A 175 -1.17 -0.70 5.03
N MET A 176 -2.17 -1.01 4.22
CA MET A 176 -1.99 -1.72 2.94
C MET A 176 -2.70 -0.95 1.84
N VAL A 177 -1.97 -0.55 0.80
CA VAL A 177 -2.55 0.19 -0.32
C VAL A 177 -2.90 -0.76 -1.47
N LEU A 178 -4.16 -0.71 -1.91
CA LEU A 178 -4.67 -1.45 -3.04
C LEU A 178 -5.38 -0.51 -4.03
N PHE A 179 -5.03 -0.63 -5.30
CA PHE A 179 -5.73 0.03 -6.40
C PHE A 179 -6.71 -0.96 -7.06
N PRO A 180 -8.00 -0.97 -6.68
CA PRO A 180 -8.95 -1.99 -7.15
C PRO A 180 -9.23 -1.94 -8.65
N GLU A 181 -8.86 -0.87 -9.36
CA GLU A 181 -8.93 -0.81 -10.84
C GLU A 181 -7.98 -1.82 -11.52
N GLY A 182 -6.91 -2.21 -10.83
CA GLY A 182 -5.87 -3.10 -11.35
C GLY A 182 -5.08 -2.49 -12.51
N GLY A 183 -4.94 -1.17 -12.53
CA GLY A 183 -4.18 -0.39 -13.50
C GLY A 183 -4.80 0.99 -13.73
N PHE A 184 -4.09 1.86 -14.45
CA PHE A 184 -4.54 3.23 -14.69
C PHE A 184 -5.88 3.30 -15.43
N LEU A 185 -6.75 4.23 -15.02
CA LEU A 185 -8.06 4.50 -15.62
C LEU A 185 -7.99 4.56 -17.13
N ARG A 186 -7.06 5.34 -17.71
CA ARG A 186 -6.91 5.48 -19.18
C ARG A 186 -6.76 4.14 -19.90
N LYS A 187 -6.07 3.16 -19.30
CA LYS A 187 -5.85 1.82 -19.86
C LYS A 187 -7.00 0.85 -19.58
N ARG A 188 -7.82 1.12 -18.55
CA ARG A 188 -8.86 0.19 -18.07
C ARG A 188 -10.28 0.62 -18.43
N ARG A 189 -10.53 1.91 -18.66
CA ARG A 189 -11.85 2.51 -18.86
C ARG A 189 -12.65 1.81 -19.95
N GLU A 190 -12.10 1.66 -21.14
CA GLU A 190 -12.84 1.09 -22.27
C GLU A 190 -13.22 -0.38 -22.03
N ILE A 191 -12.29 -1.19 -21.52
CA ILE A 191 -12.53 -2.60 -21.19
C ILE A 191 -13.58 -2.71 -20.06
N SER A 192 -13.47 -1.85 -19.03
CA SER A 192 -14.44 -1.78 -17.94
C SER A 192 -15.83 -1.41 -18.44
N GLN A 193 -15.96 -0.44 -19.34
CA GLN A 193 -17.25 -0.03 -19.90
C GLN A 193 -17.85 -1.11 -20.81
N ARG A 194 -17.04 -1.82 -21.59
CA ARG A 194 -17.51 -2.99 -22.37
C ARG A 194 -18.06 -4.08 -21.45
N TYR A 195 -17.33 -4.41 -20.38
CA TYR A 195 -17.79 -5.36 -19.38
C TYR A 195 -19.10 -4.87 -18.72
N ALA A 196 -19.19 -3.57 -18.39
CA ALA A 196 -20.37 -3.01 -17.77
C ALA A 196 -21.61 -3.10 -18.68
N ARG A 197 -21.49 -2.76 -19.98
CA ARG A 197 -22.57 -2.91 -20.96
C ARG A 197 -23.03 -4.35 -21.09
N HIS A 198 -22.10 -5.30 -21.14
CA HIS A 198 -22.42 -6.73 -21.27
C HIS A 198 -23.12 -7.31 -20.03
N ASN A 199 -22.88 -6.73 -18.85
CA ASN A 199 -23.42 -7.24 -17.58
C ASN A 199 -24.49 -6.34 -16.96
N ASN A 200 -25.04 -5.38 -17.73
CA ASN A 200 -26.03 -4.40 -17.24
C ASN A 200 -25.59 -3.65 -15.97
N LEU A 201 -24.31 -3.29 -15.90
CA LEU A 201 -23.72 -2.52 -14.80
C LEU A 201 -23.58 -1.03 -15.17
N PRO A 202 -23.47 -0.12 -14.19
CA PRO A 202 -23.26 1.30 -14.44
C PRO A 202 -22.03 1.59 -15.30
N ILE A 203 -22.18 2.49 -16.28
CA ILE A 203 -21.09 2.95 -17.15
C ILE A 203 -20.34 4.09 -16.46
N LEU A 204 -19.16 3.79 -15.94
CA LEU A 204 -18.32 4.74 -15.20
C LEU A 204 -17.36 5.49 -16.14
N LYS A 205 -17.18 6.79 -15.90
CA LYS A 205 -16.29 7.67 -16.69
C LYS A 205 -14.98 7.99 -15.97
N ASN A 206 -15.07 8.31 -14.68
CA ASN A 206 -13.96 8.83 -13.86
C ASN A 206 -13.26 7.73 -13.03
N VAL A 207 -13.80 6.52 -13.04
CA VAL A 207 -13.24 5.30 -12.43
C VAL A 207 -13.63 4.08 -13.25
N THR A 208 -13.09 2.91 -12.90
CA THR A 208 -13.50 1.62 -13.48
C THR A 208 -14.21 0.73 -12.47
N LEU A 209 -14.95 -0.27 -12.95
CA LEU A 209 -15.48 -1.31 -12.08
C LEU A 209 -14.34 -2.02 -11.34
N PRO A 210 -14.46 -2.26 -10.02
CA PRO A 210 -13.38 -2.81 -9.21
C PRO A 210 -13.11 -4.27 -9.55
N ARG A 211 -11.84 -4.66 -9.54
CA ARG A 211 -11.41 -6.06 -9.61
C ARG A 211 -11.33 -6.62 -8.19
N VAL A 212 -12.27 -7.49 -7.86
CA VAL A 212 -12.44 -8.03 -6.50
C VAL A 212 -11.44 -9.11 -6.07
N GLY A 213 -10.57 -9.59 -6.97
CA GLY A 213 -9.70 -10.75 -6.69
C GLY A 213 -8.75 -10.54 -5.51
N ALA A 214 -7.91 -9.51 -5.57
CA ALA A 214 -6.98 -9.18 -4.49
C ALA A 214 -7.72 -8.74 -3.21
N LEU A 215 -8.81 -7.96 -3.36
CA LEU A 215 -9.63 -7.51 -2.24
C LEU A 215 -10.20 -8.68 -1.45
N ARG A 216 -10.81 -9.66 -2.14
CA ARG A 216 -11.33 -10.88 -1.52
C ARG A 216 -10.22 -11.70 -0.88
N ALA A 217 -9.07 -11.81 -1.53
CA ALA A 217 -7.92 -12.54 -0.98
C ALA A 217 -7.44 -11.95 0.36
N ILE A 218 -7.39 -10.61 0.46
CA ILE A 218 -7.07 -9.89 1.70
C ILE A 218 -8.13 -10.21 2.76
N MET A 219 -9.41 -10.02 2.43
CA MET A 219 -10.51 -10.28 3.37
C MET A 219 -10.51 -11.72 3.88
N ASP A 220 -10.36 -12.70 2.99
CA ASP A 220 -10.30 -14.12 3.36
C ASP A 220 -9.21 -14.40 4.42
N VAL A 221 -8.05 -13.72 4.33
CA VAL A 221 -6.96 -13.88 5.31
C VAL A 221 -7.31 -13.24 6.66
N PHE A 222 -7.93 -12.06 6.64
CA PHE A 222 -8.27 -11.33 7.87
C PHE A 222 -9.57 -11.80 8.54
N ASP A 223 -10.47 -12.43 7.78
CA ASP A 223 -11.74 -13.01 8.25
C ASP A 223 -11.60 -14.47 8.71
N GLY A 224 -10.52 -15.16 8.33
CA GLY A 224 -10.31 -16.56 8.67
C GLY A 224 -10.27 -16.82 10.19
N ASP A 225 -10.99 -17.86 10.64
CA ASP A 225 -11.20 -18.18 12.06
C ASP A 225 -9.90 -18.44 12.85
N SER A 226 -8.78 -18.78 12.19
CA SER A 226 -7.46 -18.91 12.83
C SER A 226 -6.87 -17.58 13.35
N ASN A 227 -7.46 -16.45 12.97
CA ASN A 227 -7.10 -15.10 13.41
C ASN A 227 -8.09 -14.49 14.41
N ARG A 228 -9.20 -15.18 14.73
CA ARG A 228 -10.11 -14.81 15.81
C ARG A 228 -9.55 -15.31 17.13
N CYS A 229 -9.12 -14.40 17.99
CA CYS A 229 -8.72 -14.74 19.34
C CYS A 229 -9.93 -15.24 20.14
N GLY A 230 -10.04 -16.57 20.28
CA GLY A 230 -10.67 -17.26 21.40
C GLY A 230 -12.21 -17.31 21.43
N ASN A 231 -12.76 -18.50 21.14
CA ASN A 231 -13.61 -19.15 22.13
C ASN A 231 -13.15 -20.60 22.27
N ASN A 232 -13.00 -21.04 23.51
CA ASN A 232 -12.29 -22.27 23.89
C ASN A 232 -12.96 -23.56 23.38
N ASN A 233 -12.13 -24.60 23.28
CA ASN A 233 -12.44 -26.02 23.08
C ASN A 233 -12.71 -26.47 21.65
N SER A 234 -11.66 -26.78 20.91
CA SER A 234 -11.64 -27.96 20.04
C SER A 234 -10.21 -28.29 19.62
N GLY A 235 -9.87 -29.57 19.70
CA GLY A 235 -8.51 -30.10 19.63
C GLY A 235 -7.76 -29.74 18.34
N ILE A 236 -6.47 -29.50 18.53
CA ILE A 236 -5.47 -29.34 17.48
C ILE A 236 -5.51 -30.55 16.55
N LYS A 237 -5.92 -30.37 15.29
CA LYS A 237 -5.52 -31.25 14.18
C LYS A 237 -4.45 -30.55 13.38
N ALA A 238 -3.20 -30.90 13.65
CA ALA A 238 -2.08 -30.56 12.78
C ALA A 238 -2.11 -31.48 11.56
N TYR A 239 -2.16 -30.89 10.36
CA TYR A 239 -1.88 -31.61 9.11
C TYR A 239 -0.38 -31.60 8.89
N VAL A 240 0.26 -32.75 9.12
CA VAL A 240 1.63 -33.06 8.68
C VAL A 240 1.51 -34.06 7.54
N ASN A 241 2.26 -33.80 6.45
CA ASN A 241 2.35 -34.70 5.30
C ASN A 241 2.71 -36.14 5.73
N GLY A 242 2.17 -37.10 4.97
CA GLY A 242 2.23 -38.54 5.17
C GLY A 242 3.47 -39.09 5.87
N ASP A 243 3.26 -39.78 6.98
CA ASP A 243 3.50 -41.22 7.07
C ASP A 243 2.93 -41.77 8.37
N ILE A 244 2.27 -42.92 8.28
CA ILE A 244 1.70 -43.64 9.43
C ILE A 244 2.83 -44.41 10.10
N THR A 245 3.25 -43.98 11.30
CA THR A 245 3.84 -44.91 12.28
C THR A 245 3.36 -44.58 13.69
N ASN A 246 2.66 -45.55 14.29
CA ASN A 246 2.28 -45.53 15.70
C ASN A 246 3.52 -45.79 16.56
N SER A 247 3.76 -44.96 17.57
CA SER A 247 4.45 -45.42 18.79
C SER A 247 4.08 -44.57 19.99
N ASN A 248 3.81 -45.29 21.08
CA ASN A 248 3.48 -44.80 22.40
C ASN A 248 4.71 -44.22 23.12
N SER A 249 4.41 -43.31 24.05
CA SER A 249 5.03 -43.17 25.38
C SER A 249 6.20 -42.18 25.56
N LYS A 250 5.94 -41.24 26.49
CA LYS A 250 6.71 -40.89 27.70
C LYS A 250 7.02 -39.41 27.87
N GLU A 251 6.43 -38.89 28.94
CA GLU A 251 6.73 -37.65 29.63
C GLU A 251 8.22 -37.58 30.02
N THR A 252 8.80 -36.39 29.86
CA THR A 252 9.80 -35.90 30.80
C THR A 252 9.72 -34.38 30.86
N ASN A 253 9.37 -33.89 32.05
CA ASN A 253 9.49 -32.50 32.46
C ASN A 253 10.96 -32.11 32.60
N GLN A 254 11.37 -30.96 32.05
CA GLN A 254 12.36 -30.12 32.72
C GLN A 254 12.36 -28.68 32.18
N ASP A 255 12.42 -27.76 33.16
CA ASP A 255 12.92 -26.39 33.09
C ASP A 255 11.94 -25.25 32.73
N THR A 256 11.10 -24.94 33.71
CA THR A 256 10.77 -23.58 34.14
C THR A 256 12.03 -22.73 34.36
N LEU A 257 12.15 -21.59 33.67
CA LEU A 257 12.21 -20.24 34.26
C LEU A 257 12.57 -19.19 33.18
N CYS A 258 11.61 -18.33 32.79
CA CYS A 258 11.80 -16.87 32.78
C CYS A 258 10.57 -16.11 32.29
N SER A 259 10.18 -15.16 33.14
CA SER A 259 9.46 -13.92 32.86
C SER A 259 8.03 -13.97 32.32
N ASN A 260 7.12 -13.83 33.27
CA ASN A 260 5.89 -13.05 33.17
C ASN A 260 6.13 -11.75 32.37
N LEU A 261 5.76 -11.73 31.09
CA LEU A 261 5.28 -10.53 30.44
C LEU A 261 3.77 -10.65 30.36
N SER A 262 3.10 -9.71 31.00
CA SER A 262 1.66 -9.46 30.93
C SER A 262 1.09 -9.81 29.56
N SER A 263 0.08 -10.67 29.58
CA SER A 263 -0.81 -10.98 28.48
C SER A 263 -1.48 -9.70 27.95
N GLU A 264 -0.77 -8.93 27.12
CA GLU A 264 -1.42 -8.05 26.16
C GLU A 264 -2.22 -8.95 25.23
N SER A 265 -3.54 -8.87 25.33
CA SER A 265 -4.49 -9.54 24.46
C SER A 265 -4.04 -9.40 23.01
N ASN A 266 -3.56 -10.49 22.43
CA ASN A 266 -2.85 -10.57 21.15
C ASN A 266 -3.82 -10.45 19.95
N CYS A 267 -4.78 -9.52 20.03
CA CYS A 267 -5.86 -9.31 19.09
C CYS A 267 -5.51 -8.09 18.21
N ASN A 268 -4.46 -8.22 17.40
CA ASN A 268 -4.07 -7.26 16.35
C ASN A 268 -3.92 -7.96 14.99
N LYS A 269 -4.67 -9.04 14.77
CA LYS A 269 -4.60 -9.86 13.55
C LYS A 269 -5.67 -9.54 12.51
N TYR A 270 -6.65 -8.70 12.84
CA TYR A 270 -7.78 -8.39 11.97
C TYR A 270 -7.60 -7.04 11.29
N LEU A 271 -8.33 -6.85 10.20
CA LEU A 271 -8.50 -5.54 9.59
C LEU A 271 -9.52 -4.76 10.43
N GLU A 272 -9.19 -3.52 10.78
CA GLU A 272 -10.03 -2.66 11.63
C GLU A 272 -10.76 -1.61 10.81
N TYR A 273 -10.11 -1.09 9.78
CA TYR A 273 -10.65 -0.02 8.95
C TYR A 273 -10.44 -0.27 7.47
N VAL A 274 -11.31 0.35 6.69
CA VAL A 274 -11.13 0.54 5.26
C VAL A 274 -11.15 2.04 4.99
N LEU A 275 -10.05 2.54 4.42
CA LEU A 275 -9.93 3.93 4.00
C LEU A 275 -10.08 3.99 2.48
N ASP A 276 -11.19 4.51 1.99
CA ASP A 276 -11.39 4.79 0.56
C ASP A 276 -10.90 6.21 0.25
N VAL A 277 -9.98 6.32 -0.70
CA VAL A 277 -9.33 7.55 -1.13
C VAL A 277 -9.72 7.82 -2.58
N THR A 278 -10.37 8.96 -2.83
CA THR A 278 -10.55 9.46 -4.19
C THR A 278 -9.50 10.52 -4.49
N ILE A 279 -8.64 10.22 -5.44
CA ILE A 279 -7.63 11.12 -5.99
C ILE A 279 -8.25 11.80 -7.21
N ALA A 280 -8.46 13.10 -7.13
CA ALA A 280 -9.02 13.92 -8.20
C ALA A 280 -8.02 15.00 -8.61
N TYR A 281 -7.75 15.05 -9.92
CA TYR A 281 -6.87 16.05 -10.51
C TYR A 281 -7.70 17.18 -11.15
N PRO A 282 -7.18 18.41 -11.20
CA PRO A 282 -7.86 19.52 -11.85
C PRO A 282 -8.28 19.17 -13.28
N ASN A 283 -9.53 19.45 -13.63
CA ASN A 283 -10.12 19.18 -14.93
C ASN A 283 -10.08 17.70 -15.37
N GLY A 284 -9.84 16.77 -14.44
CA GLY A 284 -9.67 15.34 -14.76
C GLY A 284 -8.37 15.02 -15.50
N GLU A 285 -7.37 15.90 -15.43
CA GLU A 285 -6.09 15.74 -16.12
C GLU A 285 -4.98 15.31 -15.15
N PRO A 286 -4.68 14.01 -15.03
CA PRO A 286 -3.74 13.55 -14.03
C PRO A 286 -2.31 13.99 -14.29
N LEU A 287 -1.57 14.20 -13.20
CA LEU A 287 -0.11 14.30 -13.25
C LEU A 287 0.50 12.96 -13.65
N ASP A 288 1.79 12.94 -13.95
CA ASP A 288 2.57 11.72 -14.14
C ASP A 288 3.96 11.89 -13.54
N LEU A 289 4.73 10.81 -13.51
CA LEU A 289 6.06 10.82 -12.91
C LEU A 289 7.02 11.86 -13.56
N PRO A 290 7.06 12.03 -14.90
CA PRO A 290 7.77 13.16 -15.51
C PRO A 290 7.35 14.53 -14.97
N ASN A 291 6.06 14.77 -14.77
CA ASN A 291 5.58 16.02 -14.16
C ASN A 291 6.15 16.19 -12.75
N ILE A 292 6.11 15.15 -11.90
CA ILE A 292 6.68 15.15 -10.54
C ILE A 292 8.19 15.45 -10.54
N ILE A 293 8.93 14.80 -11.43
CA ILE A 293 10.40 14.92 -11.49
C ILE A 293 10.80 16.29 -12.02
N HIS A 294 10.30 16.68 -13.19
CA HIS A 294 10.76 17.89 -13.87
C HIS A 294 10.07 19.17 -13.37
N GLY A 295 8.83 19.11 -12.89
CA GLY A 295 8.07 20.30 -12.50
C GLY A 295 7.81 21.26 -13.67
N LEU A 296 7.63 20.72 -14.88
CA LEU A 296 7.38 21.52 -16.09
C LEU A 296 5.92 21.91 -16.27
N ARG A 297 4.99 21.08 -15.79
CA ARG A 297 3.56 21.39 -15.79
C ARG A 297 3.30 22.46 -14.73
N ASP A 298 2.32 23.32 -15.00
CA ASP A 298 1.92 24.36 -14.07
C ASP A 298 1.47 23.77 -12.74
N GLU A 299 1.75 24.52 -11.68
CA GLU A 299 1.40 24.21 -10.30
C GLU A 299 -0.10 23.94 -10.20
N CYS A 300 -0.47 22.93 -9.41
CA CYS A 300 -1.85 22.49 -9.35
C CYS A 300 -2.18 21.83 -8.03
N GLN A 301 -3.46 21.86 -7.66
CA GLN A 301 -3.98 21.22 -6.46
C GLN A 301 -4.59 19.87 -6.82
N THR A 302 -4.07 18.80 -6.23
CA THR A 302 -4.67 17.47 -6.31
C THR A 302 -5.52 17.23 -5.07
N TYR A 303 -6.77 16.82 -5.27
CA TYR A 303 -7.72 16.64 -4.18
C TYR A 303 -7.77 15.18 -3.73
N PHE A 304 -7.60 14.95 -2.44
CA PHE A 304 -7.67 13.65 -1.80
C PHE A 304 -8.91 13.63 -0.92
N TYR A 305 -9.97 12.98 -1.38
CA TYR A 305 -11.21 12.83 -0.61
C TYR A 305 -11.22 11.50 0.12
N TYR A 306 -11.22 11.55 1.46
CA TYR A 306 -11.22 10.39 2.34
C TYR A 306 -12.62 9.99 2.77
N ARG A 307 -12.87 8.68 2.75
CA ARG A 307 -14.04 8.05 3.37
C ARG A 307 -13.56 6.91 4.25
N LEU A 308 -13.88 6.97 5.54
CA LEU A 308 -13.40 6.01 6.52
C LEU A 308 -14.54 5.12 7.00
N TYR A 309 -14.33 3.80 6.90
CA TYR A 309 -15.31 2.81 7.32
C TYR A 309 -14.71 1.87 8.36
N GLN A 310 -15.47 1.51 9.39
CA GLN A 310 -15.10 0.39 10.24
C GLN A 310 -15.22 -0.91 9.45
N TYR A 311 -14.25 -1.79 9.54
CA TYR A 311 -14.23 -3.02 8.75
C TYR A 311 -15.47 -3.90 8.98
N SER A 312 -16.02 -3.92 10.21
CA SER A 312 -17.25 -4.66 10.55
C SER A 312 -18.49 -4.22 9.78
N GLU A 313 -18.53 -2.98 9.30
CA GLU A 313 -19.66 -2.42 8.56
C GLU A 313 -19.58 -2.74 7.06
N VAL A 314 -18.44 -3.26 6.62
CA VAL A 314 -18.10 -3.34 5.22
C VAL A 314 -18.36 -4.74 4.69
N ARG A 315 -19.31 -4.86 3.75
CA ARG A 315 -19.56 -6.11 3.01
C ARG A 315 -18.92 -6.05 1.62
N ILE A 316 -18.44 -7.17 1.09
CA ILE A 316 -17.87 -7.25 -0.29
C ILE A 316 -18.84 -6.68 -1.35
N TYR A 317 -20.14 -6.91 -1.21
CA TYR A 317 -21.15 -6.35 -2.11
C TYR A 317 -21.38 -4.85 -1.91
N PHE A 318 -21.22 -4.35 -0.67
CA PHE A 318 -21.24 -2.93 -0.34
C PHE A 318 -20.09 -2.19 -1.05
N PHE A 319 -18.92 -2.83 -1.24
CA PHE A 319 -17.81 -2.22 -1.98
C PHE A 319 -18.11 -1.92 -3.44
N VAL A 320 -18.83 -2.80 -4.15
CA VAL A 320 -19.18 -2.53 -5.54
C VAL A 320 -20.11 -1.31 -5.60
N TYR A 321 -21.03 -1.16 -4.64
CA TYR A 321 -21.94 -0.02 -4.56
C TYR A 321 -21.27 1.27 -4.05
N VAL A 322 -20.33 1.23 -3.11
CA VAL A 322 -19.61 2.41 -2.62
C VAL A 322 -18.60 2.90 -3.65
N TYR A 323 -17.85 1.98 -4.26
CA TYR A 323 -16.87 2.34 -5.29
C TYR A 323 -17.54 2.90 -6.55
N THR A 324 -18.75 2.45 -6.89
CA THR A 324 -19.47 2.91 -8.09
C THR A 324 -20.49 4.01 -7.80
N GLY A 325 -21.28 3.94 -6.73
CA GLY A 325 -22.36 4.88 -6.43
C GLY A 325 -21.90 6.25 -5.91
N TRP A 326 -20.84 6.30 -5.10
CA TRP A 326 -20.39 7.56 -4.48
C TRP A 326 -19.31 8.31 -5.26
N ARG A 327 -18.56 7.61 -6.13
CA ARG A 327 -17.62 8.23 -7.08
C ARG A 327 -18.30 8.80 -8.33
N ILE A 328 -19.61 8.54 -8.52
CA ILE A 328 -20.44 9.17 -9.56
C ILE A 328 -20.93 10.56 -9.13
N ILE A 329 -21.10 10.81 -7.83
CA ILE A 329 -21.74 12.05 -7.34
C ILE A 329 -20.73 13.21 -7.21
N ASN A 330 -19.45 12.91 -7.00
CA ASN A 330 -18.42 13.91 -6.62
C ASN A 330 -17.18 13.90 -7.55
N ALA A 331 -17.30 13.43 -8.79
CA ALA A 331 -16.19 13.40 -9.76
C ALA A 331 -16.52 14.16 -11.04
#